data_AF-A0A7V7KUF3-F1
#
_entry.id   AF-A0A7V7KUF3-F1
#
_cell.length_a   1.000
_cell.length_b   1.000
_cell.length_c   1.000
_cell.angle_alpha   90.00
_cell.angle_beta   90.00
_cell.angle_gamma   90.00
#
_symmetry.space_group_name_H-M   'P 1'
#
loop_
_entity.id
_entity.type
_entity.pdbx_description
1 polymer ?
#
loop_
_entity_poly.entity_id
_entity_poly.type
_entity_poly.pdbx_seq_one_letter_code
_entity_poly.pdbx_strand_id
1 'polypeptide(L)'
;MNVLIILVGIFAISVLFVGGTQGMYILLGLFINLGIFFLLLFGYHKKWPILVLSIIGFLLIAVVILFFINGYNLKMRAAFASILIFLFCFLLLLPITDFLAIQGFTSIELEELSGLDKTLAIDFRLLTRSLLLISLSGAVLDASVAISSGTFEVYQANPQLSFNQLRHASFAIAKKILASTVMTLLFAFMGSSLALILWFIDLDIPFQQIINEKSFVLEYTMAILTTLAALLVLPLTCVTTAYLFTKKKEHLKME
;
A
#
# COMPACT_ATOMS: atom_id res chain seq x y z
N MET A 1 -33.99 3.76 -6.35
CA MET A 1 -32.93 3.84 -5.31
C MET A 1 -31.62 3.49 -5.98
N ASN A 2 -30.59 4.33 -5.89
CA ASN A 2 -29.32 4.10 -6.58
C ASN A 2 -28.64 2.84 -6.00
N VAL A 3 -28.34 1.84 -6.83
CA VAL A 3 -27.73 0.56 -6.42
C VAL A 3 -26.44 0.78 -5.64
N LEU A 4 -25.69 1.84 -5.99
CA LEU A 4 -24.48 2.23 -5.28
C LEU A 4 -24.75 2.59 -3.81
N ILE A 5 -25.85 3.29 -3.53
CA ILE A 5 -26.22 3.66 -2.15
C ILE A 5 -26.54 2.40 -1.34
N ILE A 6 -27.20 1.42 -1.96
CA ILE A 6 -27.52 0.13 -1.31
C ILE A 6 -26.24 -0.63 -0.97
N LEU A 7 -25.29 -0.73 -1.91
CA LEU A 7 -24.02 -1.41 -1.69
C LEU A 7 -23.17 -0.73 -0.61
N VAL A 8 -23.08 0.60 -0.64
CA VAL A 8 -22.37 1.38 0.40
C VAL A 8 -23.06 1.18 1.76
N GLY A 9 -24.39 1.15 1.79
CA GLY A 9 -25.15 0.86 3.00
C GLY A 9 -24.84 -0.53 3.57
N ILE A 10 -24.87 -1.57 2.74
CA ILE A 10 -24.53 -2.94 3.14
C ILE A 10 -23.09 -3.03 3.65
N PHE A 11 -22.13 -2.40 2.94
CA PHE A 11 -20.73 -2.36 3.34
C PHE A 11 -20.57 -1.70 4.71
N ALA A 12 -21.14 -0.50 4.90
CA ALA A 12 -21.04 0.23 6.15
C ALA A 12 -21.67 -0.54 7.33
N ILE A 13 -22.86 -1.11 7.14
CA ILE A 13 -23.53 -1.93 8.16
C ILE A 13 -22.66 -3.16 8.49
N SER A 14 -22.08 -3.83 7.51
CA SER A 14 -21.24 -5.01 7.72
C SER A 14 -19.97 -4.66 8.52
N VAL A 15 -19.33 -3.54 8.20
CA VAL A 15 -18.14 -3.06 8.93
C VAL A 15 -18.49 -2.71 10.38
N LEU A 16 -19.62 -2.04 10.62
CA LEU A 16 -20.09 -1.72 11.97
C LEU A 16 -20.47 -2.99 12.75
N PHE A 17 -21.09 -3.96 12.09
CA PHE A 17 -21.49 -5.22 12.71
C PHE A 17 -20.30 -6.07 13.13
N VAL A 18 -19.30 -6.25 12.25
CA VAL A 18 -18.10 -7.05 12.52
C VAL A 18 -17.10 -6.31 13.41
N GLY A 19 -16.91 -5.01 13.17
CA GLY A 19 -15.89 -4.19 13.85
C GLY A 19 -16.37 -3.53 15.14
N GLY A 20 -17.67 -3.51 15.45
CA GLY A 20 -18.21 -2.81 16.61
C GLY A 20 -17.80 -1.33 16.66
N THR A 21 -17.29 -0.88 17.80
CA THR A 21 -16.77 0.50 17.97
C THR A 21 -15.57 0.77 17.06
N GLN A 22 -14.70 -0.22 16.83
CA GLN A 22 -13.58 -0.11 15.89
C GLN A 22 -14.08 0.04 14.44
N GLY A 23 -15.22 -0.55 14.11
CA GLY A 23 -15.89 -0.38 12.81
C GLY A 23 -16.17 1.09 12.48
N MET A 24 -16.55 1.89 13.48
CA MET A 24 -16.76 3.33 13.30
C MET A 24 -15.47 4.06 12.92
N TYR A 25 -14.36 3.73 13.59
CA TYR A 25 -13.04 4.30 13.26
C TYR A 25 -12.55 3.87 11.88
N ILE A 26 -12.84 2.64 11.46
CA ILE A 26 -12.54 2.17 10.10
C ILE A 26 -13.29 3.00 9.06
N LEU A 27 -14.60 3.22 9.24
CA LEU A 27 -15.40 4.01 8.30
C LEU A 27 -14.97 5.48 8.27
N LEU A 28 -14.77 6.11 9.44
CA LEU A 28 -14.28 7.48 9.50
C LEU A 28 -12.88 7.61 8.89
N GLY A 29 -11.98 6.67 9.19
CA GLY A 29 -10.64 6.61 8.62
C GLY A 29 -10.66 6.46 7.09
N LEU A 30 -11.59 5.68 6.55
CA LEU A 30 -11.82 5.56 5.10
C LEU A 30 -12.18 6.92 4.49
N PHE A 31 -13.14 7.66 5.07
CA PHE A 31 -13.52 8.99 4.56
C PHE A 31 -12.40 10.01 4.69
N ILE A 32 -11.62 9.97 5.78
CA ILE A 32 -10.45 10.85 5.96
C ILE A 32 -9.39 10.55 4.88
N ASN A 33 -9.06 9.27 4.64
CA ASN A 33 -8.12 8.87 3.61
C ASN A 33 -8.61 9.24 2.20
N LEU A 34 -9.91 9.10 1.94
CA LEU A 34 -10.51 9.56 0.69
C LEU A 34 -10.40 11.09 0.53
N GLY A 35 -10.60 11.84 1.62
CA GLY A 35 -10.37 13.29 1.66
C GLY A 35 -8.91 13.66 1.37
N ILE A 36 -7.95 12.95 1.96
CA ILE A 36 -6.51 13.11 1.66
C ILE A 36 -6.26 12.86 0.17
N PHE A 37 -6.81 11.78 -0.39
CA PHE A 37 -6.68 11.49 -1.83
C PHE A 37 -7.22 12.63 -2.71
N PHE A 38 -8.40 13.18 -2.42
CA PHE A 38 -8.93 14.32 -3.16
C PHE A 38 -8.07 15.60 -3.00
N LEU A 39 -7.48 15.84 -1.82
CA LEU A 39 -6.54 16.93 -1.61
C LEU A 39 -5.27 16.76 -2.45
N LEU A 40 -4.77 15.53 -2.61
CA LEU A 40 -3.65 15.23 -3.51
C LEU A 40 -4.00 15.58 -4.95
N LEU A 41 -5.16 15.13 -5.44
CA LEU A 41 -5.64 15.44 -6.79
C LEU A 41 -5.76 16.95 -7.03
N PHE A 42 -6.32 17.68 -6.07
CA PHE A 42 -6.40 19.13 -6.13
C PHE A 42 -5.01 19.78 -6.24
N GLY A 43 -4.05 19.33 -5.43
CA GLY A 43 -2.68 19.85 -5.48
C GLY A 43 -1.95 19.51 -6.79
N TYR A 44 -2.16 18.32 -7.36
CA TYR A 44 -1.64 17.97 -8.68
C TYR A 44 -2.22 18.88 -9.77
N HIS A 45 -3.52 19.15 -9.72
CA HIS A 45 -4.18 20.08 -10.64
C HIS A 45 -3.62 21.52 -10.50
N LYS A 46 -3.29 21.95 -9.28
CA LYS A 46 -2.64 23.25 -9.01
C LYS A 46 -1.14 23.28 -9.34
N LYS A 47 -0.60 22.22 -9.97
CA LYS A 47 0.82 22.10 -10.38
C LYS A 47 1.80 22.22 -9.22
N TRP A 48 1.39 21.82 -8.01
CA TRP A 48 2.31 21.69 -6.88
C TRP A 48 3.32 20.56 -7.12
N PRO A 49 4.47 20.55 -6.41
CA PRO A 49 5.47 19.49 -6.59
C PRO A 49 4.89 18.11 -6.28
N ILE A 50 4.60 17.35 -7.34
CA ILE A 50 3.82 16.10 -7.29
C ILE A 50 4.43 15.12 -6.30
N LEU A 51 5.74 14.85 -6.42
CA LEU A 51 6.44 13.88 -5.58
C LEU A 51 6.36 14.24 -4.09
N VAL A 52 6.58 15.51 -3.75
CA VAL A 52 6.53 15.99 -2.37
C VAL A 52 5.12 15.81 -1.80
N LEU A 53 4.11 16.17 -2.59
CA LEU A 53 2.72 16.04 -2.20
C LEU A 53 2.33 14.56 -1.98
N SER A 54 2.81 13.65 -2.83
CA SER A 54 2.59 12.20 -2.67
C SER A 54 3.27 11.63 -1.43
N ILE A 55 4.47 12.09 -1.09
CA ILE A 55 5.16 11.70 0.15
C ILE A 55 4.37 12.15 1.37
N ILE A 56 3.90 13.40 1.38
CA ILE A 56 3.05 13.94 2.45
C ILE A 56 1.75 13.15 2.53
N GLY A 57 1.11 12.87 1.40
CA GLY A 57 -0.11 12.07 1.32
C GLY A 57 0.06 10.68 1.90
N PHE A 58 1.12 9.97 1.49
CA PHE A 58 1.48 8.67 2.02
C PHE A 58 1.66 8.69 3.55
N LEU A 59 2.39 9.68 4.08
CA LEU A 59 2.57 9.82 5.52
C LEU A 59 1.27 10.15 6.25
N LEU A 60 0.40 10.99 5.69
CA LEU A 60 -0.91 11.29 6.27
C LEU A 60 -1.80 10.05 6.30
N ILE A 61 -1.87 9.31 5.19
CA ILE A 61 -2.59 8.02 5.13
C ILE A 61 -2.03 7.05 6.17
N ALA A 62 -0.71 6.95 6.28
CA ALA A 62 -0.06 6.12 7.30
C ALA A 62 -0.45 6.55 8.72
N VAL A 63 -0.47 7.85 9.02
CA VAL A 63 -0.88 8.37 10.33
C VAL A 63 -2.33 8.02 10.65
N VAL A 64 -3.25 8.18 9.69
CA VAL A 64 -4.65 7.81 9.86
C VAL A 64 -4.79 6.31 10.14
N ILE A 65 -4.17 5.46 9.32
CA ILE A 65 -4.30 4.01 9.49
C ILE A 65 -3.66 3.54 10.81
N LEU A 66 -2.43 3.98 11.10
CA LEU A 66 -1.68 3.47 12.25
C LEU A 66 -2.17 4.07 13.57
N PHE A 67 -2.50 5.37 13.62
CA PHE A 67 -2.80 6.02 14.90
C PHE A 67 -4.28 6.30 15.10
N PHE A 68 -5.02 6.71 14.07
CA PHE A 68 -6.45 6.99 14.21
C PHE A 68 -7.28 5.70 14.22
N ILE A 69 -7.05 4.78 13.27
CA ILE A 69 -7.82 3.53 13.19
C ILE A 69 -7.33 2.50 14.22
N ASN A 70 -6.01 2.31 14.31
CA ASN A 70 -5.42 1.26 15.15
C ASN A 70 -5.03 1.72 16.58
N GLY A 71 -5.20 3.02 16.86
CA GLY A 71 -4.94 3.62 18.17
C GLY A 71 -3.47 3.91 18.46
N TYR A 72 -3.22 4.93 19.29
CA TYR A 72 -1.88 5.34 19.67
C TYR A 72 -1.25 4.41 20.72
N ASN A 73 -0.32 3.57 20.30
CA ASN A 73 0.31 2.56 21.17
C ASN A 73 1.74 2.22 20.71
N LEU A 74 2.43 1.32 21.44
CA LEU A 74 3.81 0.94 21.13
C LEU A 74 3.92 0.20 19.78
N LYS A 75 2.97 -0.69 19.47
CA LYS A 75 2.95 -1.44 18.20
C LYS A 75 2.83 -0.51 17.00
N MET A 76 1.96 0.50 17.05
CA MET A 76 1.77 1.44 15.93
C MET A 76 2.94 2.40 15.77
N ARG A 77 3.59 2.82 16.86
CA ARG A 77 4.85 3.58 16.78
C ARG A 77 5.98 2.78 16.13
N ALA A 78 6.10 1.50 16.46
CA ALA A 78 7.11 0.65 15.86
C ALA A 78 6.82 0.39 14.36
N ALA A 79 5.56 0.13 14.01
CA ALA A 79 5.14 0.03 12.61
C ALA A 79 5.45 1.32 11.84
N PHE A 80 5.13 2.49 12.40
CA PHE A 80 5.41 3.78 11.76
C PHE A 80 6.92 3.99 11.53
N ALA A 81 7.78 3.58 12.46
CA ALA A 81 9.22 3.62 12.26
C ALA A 81 9.66 2.73 11.07
N SER A 82 9.07 1.54 10.92
CA SER A 82 9.29 0.67 9.74
C SER A 82 8.85 1.35 8.45
N ILE A 83 7.74 2.08 8.46
CA ILE A 83 7.22 2.84 7.32
C ILE A 83 8.18 3.97 6.91
N LEU A 84 8.77 4.68 7.86
CA LEU A 84 9.77 5.71 7.56
C LEU A 84 11.03 5.13 6.91
N ILE A 85 11.50 3.97 7.40
CA ILE A 85 12.64 3.26 6.81
C ILE A 85 12.29 2.74 5.41
N PHE A 86 11.10 2.16 5.25
CA PHE A 86 10.60 1.72 3.95
C PHE A 86 10.53 2.89 2.96
N LEU A 87 9.98 4.04 3.38
CA LEU A 87 9.88 5.22 2.54
C LEU A 87 11.27 5.71 2.10
N PHE A 88 12.25 5.72 3.01
CA PHE A 88 13.63 6.03 2.65
C PHE A 88 14.19 5.07 1.60
N CYS A 89 14.01 3.75 1.79
CA CYS A 89 14.43 2.75 0.81
C CYS A 89 13.71 2.94 -0.54
N PHE A 90 12.41 3.23 -0.53
CA PHE A 90 11.62 3.49 -1.72
C PHE A 90 12.15 4.69 -2.50
N LEU A 91 12.47 5.80 -1.80
CA LEU A 91 13.03 7.00 -2.43
C LEU A 91 14.38 6.73 -3.11
N LEU A 92 15.21 5.86 -2.55
CA LEU A 92 16.47 5.43 -3.17
C LEU A 92 16.27 4.60 -4.45
N LEU A 93 15.16 3.88 -4.55
CA LEU A 93 14.83 3.03 -5.70
C LEU A 93 14.07 3.78 -6.81
N LEU A 94 13.57 4.99 -6.55
CA LEU A 94 12.82 5.79 -7.54
C LEU A 94 13.54 5.99 -8.89
N PRO A 95 14.87 6.23 -8.97
CA PRO A 95 15.52 6.39 -10.26
C PRO A 95 15.41 5.14 -11.14
N ILE A 96 15.28 3.96 -10.54
CA ILE A 96 15.18 2.68 -11.26
C ILE A 96 13.85 2.61 -12.03
N THR A 97 12.79 3.29 -11.56
CA THR A 97 11.48 3.26 -12.22
C THR A 97 11.50 3.88 -13.61
N ASP A 98 12.49 4.73 -13.89
CA ASP A 98 12.62 5.37 -15.21
C ASP A 98 12.99 4.35 -16.30
N PHE A 99 13.63 3.23 -15.93
CA PHE A 99 13.95 2.13 -16.86
C PHE A 99 12.75 1.25 -17.19
N LEU A 100 11.66 1.34 -16.42
CA LEU A 100 10.45 0.55 -16.68
C LEU A 100 9.65 1.10 -17.86
N ALA A 101 9.85 2.37 -18.24
CA ALA A 101 9.18 3.02 -19.37
C ALA A 101 7.63 2.93 -19.36
N ILE A 102 7.02 2.75 -18.18
CA ILE A 102 5.57 2.57 -17.99
C ILE A 102 4.78 3.89 -17.89
N GLN A 103 5.43 5.04 -18.08
CA GLN A 103 4.79 6.34 -17.95
C GLN A 103 3.84 6.69 -19.11
N GLY A 104 2.88 7.57 -18.82
CA GLY A 104 1.94 8.11 -19.82
C GLY A 104 0.80 7.16 -20.16
N PHE A 105 -0.08 7.61 -21.05
CA PHE A 105 -1.27 6.85 -21.44
C PHE A 105 -0.94 5.59 -22.24
N THR A 106 -1.77 4.57 -22.08
CA THR A 106 -1.76 3.36 -22.91
C THR A 106 -2.35 3.63 -24.30
N SER A 107 -2.18 2.69 -25.24
CA SER A 107 -2.79 2.78 -26.57
C SER A 107 -4.33 2.84 -26.49
N ILE A 108 -4.90 2.02 -25.61
CA ILE A 108 -6.35 1.97 -25.35
C ILE A 108 -6.86 3.28 -24.75
N GLU A 109 -6.19 3.81 -23.73
CA GLU A 109 -6.56 5.10 -23.12
C GLU A 109 -6.47 6.25 -24.13
N LEU A 110 -5.49 6.24 -25.04
CA LEU A 110 -5.36 7.28 -26.06
C LEU A 110 -6.48 7.27 -27.10
N GLU A 111 -7.08 6.10 -27.35
CA GLU A 111 -8.25 5.91 -28.21
C GLU A 111 -9.52 6.42 -27.50
N GLU A 112 -9.70 6.10 -26.22
CA GLU A 112 -10.80 6.63 -25.40
C GLU A 112 -10.74 8.16 -25.25
N LEU A 113 -9.53 8.72 -25.14
CA LEU A 113 -9.29 10.16 -25.09
C LEU A 113 -9.29 10.83 -26.48
N SER A 114 -9.71 10.13 -27.53
CA SER A 114 -9.82 10.71 -28.86
C SER A 114 -10.82 11.89 -28.86
N GLY A 115 -10.39 13.02 -29.43
CA GLY A 115 -11.20 14.25 -29.45
C GLY A 115 -11.15 15.11 -28.17
N LEU A 116 -10.47 14.67 -27.11
CA LEU A 116 -10.20 15.48 -25.93
C LEU A 116 -8.84 16.19 -26.02
N ASP A 117 -8.67 17.27 -25.26
CA ASP A 117 -7.38 17.93 -25.11
C ASP A 117 -6.41 17.03 -24.35
N LYS A 118 -5.36 16.57 -25.06
CA LYS A 118 -4.33 15.67 -24.54
C LYS A 118 -3.17 16.43 -23.90
N THR A 119 -3.20 17.77 -23.88
CA THR A 119 -2.13 18.59 -23.30
C THR A 119 -2.19 18.61 -21.77
N LEU A 120 -1.67 17.55 -21.14
CA LEU A 120 -1.43 17.55 -19.72
C LEU A 120 -0.08 18.24 -19.44
N ALA A 121 -0.10 19.42 -18.84
CA ALA A 121 1.10 20.14 -18.39
C ALA A 121 1.69 19.53 -17.10
N ILE A 122 1.76 18.19 -17.03
CA ILE A 122 2.23 17.41 -15.89
C ILE A 122 3.30 16.43 -16.39
N ASP A 123 4.42 16.34 -15.65
CA ASP A 123 5.44 15.34 -15.90
C ASP A 123 4.92 13.94 -15.51
N PHE A 124 4.61 13.12 -16.53
CA PHE A 124 4.13 11.75 -16.35
C PHE A 124 5.11 10.86 -15.57
N ARG A 125 6.41 11.17 -15.57
CA ARG A 125 7.39 10.44 -14.77
C ARG A 125 7.14 10.67 -13.28
N LEU A 126 6.95 11.92 -12.88
CA LEU A 126 6.61 12.26 -11.48
C LEU A 126 5.24 11.71 -11.09
N LEU A 127 4.28 11.73 -12.01
CA LEU A 127 2.95 11.15 -11.78
C LEU A 127 3.02 9.63 -11.60
N THR A 128 3.83 8.93 -12.39
CA THR A 128 4.02 7.48 -12.28
C THR A 128 4.66 7.11 -10.93
N ARG A 129 5.67 7.87 -10.49
CA ARG A 129 6.29 7.67 -9.16
C ARG A 129 5.29 7.89 -8.02
N SER A 130 4.42 8.89 -8.17
CA SER A 130 3.32 9.14 -7.24
C SER A 130 2.31 7.98 -7.22
N LEU A 131 1.88 7.54 -8.40
CA LEU A 131 0.97 6.42 -8.57
C LEU A 131 1.53 5.17 -7.91
N LEU A 132 2.83 4.88 -8.10
CA LEU A 132 3.51 3.78 -7.43
C LEU A 132 3.42 3.88 -5.91
N LEU A 133 3.78 5.04 -5.33
CA LEU A 133 3.79 5.26 -3.89
C LEU A 133 2.38 5.13 -3.26
N ILE A 134 1.35 5.65 -3.94
CA ILE A 134 -0.03 5.53 -3.46
C ILE A 134 -0.57 4.10 -3.64
N SER A 135 -0.26 3.43 -4.76
CA SER A 135 -0.72 2.06 -5.01
C SER A 135 -0.14 1.06 -4.01
N LEU A 136 1.14 1.22 -3.64
CA LEU A 136 1.78 0.34 -2.67
C LEU A 136 1.37 0.61 -1.21
N SER A 137 0.75 1.75 -0.91
CA SER A 137 0.58 2.20 0.47
C SER A 137 -0.27 1.25 1.30
N GLY A 138 -1.35 0.72 0.72
CA GLY A 138 -2.24 -0.22 1.41
C GLY A 138 -1.50 -1.48 1.84
N ALA A 139 -0.86 -2.16 0.89
CA ALA A 139 -0.14 -3.42 1.17
C ALA A 139 1.00 -3.24 2.19
N VAL A 140 1.73 -2.12 2.11
CA VAL A 140 2.85 -1.84 3.01
C VAL A 140 2.36 -1.51 4.43
N LEU A 141 1.30 -0.73 4.57
CA LEU A 141 0.73 -0.37 5.87
C LEU A 141 0.08 -1.58 6.55
N ASP A 142 -0.69 -2.37 5.80
CA ASP A 142 -1.35 -3.57 6.32
C ASP A 142 -0.33 -4.62 6.80
N ALA A 143 0.70 -4.87 5.99
CA ALA A 143 1.79 -5.77 6.37
C ALA A 143 2.51 -5.28 7.63
N SER A 144 2.81 -3.98 7.73
CA SER A 144 3.50 -3.44 8.90
C SER A 144 2.65 -3.52 10.18
N VAL A 145 1.35 -3.21 10.09
CA VAL A 145 0.40 -3.31 11.21
C VAL A 145 0.27 -4.76 11.68
N ALA A 146 0.14 -5.72 10.76
CA ALA A 146 -0.01 -7.13 11.08
C ALA A 146 1.24 -7.71 11.77
N ILE A 147 2.43 -7.42 11.24
CA ILE A 147 3.70 -7.89 11.84
C ILE A 147 3.95 -7.24 13.19
N SER A 148 3.74 -5.94 13.31
CA SER A 148 3.97 -5.24 14.57
C SER A 148 3.02 -5.70 15.66
N SER A 149 1.74 -5.91 15.33
CA SER A 149 0.75 -6.43 16.28
C SER A 149 1.10 -7.86 16.72
N GLY A 150 1.39 -8.76 15.77
CA GLY A 150 1.76 -10.14 16.11
C GLY A 150 3.08 -10.24 16.88
N THR A 151 4.08 -9.43 16.54
CA THR A 151 5.34 -9.36 17.29
C THR A 151 5.10 -8.84 18.71
N PHE A 152 4.21 -7.86 18.87
CA PHE A 152 3.87 -7.31 20.18
C PHE A 152 3.14 -8.34 21.05
N GLU A 153 2.28 -9.17 20.48
CA GLU A 153 1.64 -10.29 21.21
C GLU A 153 2.67 -11.31 21.71
N VAL A 154 3.64 -11.70 20.87
CA VAL A 154 4.73 -12.59 21.29
C VAL A 154 5.58 -11.95 22.38
N TYR A 155 5.89 -10.66 22.25
CA TYR A 155 6.63 -9.90 23.27
C TYR A 155 5.87 -9.81 24.60
N GLN A 156 4.56 -9.58 24.59
CA GLN A 156 3.75 -9.54 25.81
C GLN A 156 3.64 -10.92 26.46
N ALA A 157 3.52 -11.98 25.68
CA ALA A 157 3.44 -13.34 26.19
C ALA A 157 4.76 -13.80 26.85
N ASN A 158 5.90 -13.36 26.32
CA ASN A 158 7.20 -13.61 26.94
C ASN A 158 8.12 -12.38 26.87
N PRO A 159 8.03 -11.46 27.85
CA PRO A 159 8.84 -10.25 27.88
C PRO A 159 10.34 -10.51 28.13
N GLN A 160 10.73 -11.76 28.45
CA GLN A 160 12.13 -12.11 28.69
C GLN A 160 12.92 -12.38 27.41
N LEU A 161 12.26 -12.53 26.26
CA LEU A 161 12.92 -12.81 24.99
C LEU A 161 13.98 -11.76 24.66
N SER A 162 15.14 -12.24 24.16
CA SER A 162 16.18 -11.38 23.59
C SER A 162 15.77 -10.86 22.21
N PHE A 163 16.46 -9.82 21.74
CA PHE A 163 16.24 -9.26 20.39
C PHE A 163 16.26 -10.35 19.31
N ASN A 164 17.23 -11.27 19.34
CA ASN A 164 17.35 -12.32 18.33
C ASN A 164 16.21 -13.33 18.39
N GLN A 165 15.75 -13.69 19.59
CA GLN A 165 14.62 -14.60 19.75
C GLN A 165 13.31 -13.96 19.28
N LEU A 166 13.06 -12.71 19.67
CA LEU A 166 11.86 -11.98 19.25
C LEU A 166 11.87 -11.74 17.74
N ARG A 167 13.00 -11.32 17.18
CA ARG A 167 13.18 -11.17 15.73
C ARG A 167 12.87 -12.48 15.01
N HIS A 168 13.39 -13.61 15.47
CA HIS A 168 13.14 -14.91 14.84
C HIS A 168 11.64 -15.27 14.86
N ALA A 169 10.96 -15.02 15.98
CA ALA A 169 9.51 -15.20 16.08
C ALA A 169 8.74 -14.26 15.12
N SER A 170 9.14 -12.98 15.02
CA SER A 170 8.56 -12.03 14.05
C SER A 170 8.70 -12.52 12.62
N PHE A 171 9.87 -13.08 12.24
CA PHE A 171 10.08 -13.63 10.91
C PHE A 171 9.19 -14.86 10.63
N ALA A 172 8.89 -15.68 11.63
CA ALA A 172 7.94 -16.77 11.49
C ALA A 172 6.52 -16.26 11.20
N ILE A 173 6.11 -15.14 11.80
CA ILE A 173 4.85 -14.45 11.50
C ILE A 173 4.90 -13.85 10.07
N ALA A 174 6.00 -13.20 9.71
CA ALA A 174 6.20 -12.63 8.37
C ALA A 174 6.06 -13.65 7.26
N LYS A 175 6.59 -14.86 7.45
CA LYS A 175 6.47 -15.93 6.45
C LYS A 175 5.01 -16.32 6.19
N LYS A 176 4.14 -16.27 7.21
CA LYS A 176 2.71 -16.55 7.05
C LYS A 176 1.98 -15.42 6.31
N ILE A 177 2.27 -14.17 6.68
CA ILE A 177 1.67 -12.99 6.04
C ILE A 177 2.11 -12.90 4.57
N LEU A 178 3.39 -13.15 4.28
CA LEU A 178 3.94 -13.15 2.94
C LEU A 178 3.11 -13.96 1.95
N ALA A 179 2.79 -15.21 2.30
CA ALA A 179 2.02 -16.10 1.43
C ALA A 179 0.63 -15.52 1.12
N SER A 180 -0.07 -15.02 2.15
CA SER A 180 -1.38 -14.41 1.97
C SER A 180 -1.30 -13.12 1.14
N THR A 181 -0.33 -12.25 1.40
CA THR A 181 -0.20 -10.96 0.70
C THR A 181 0.10 -11.14 -0.78
N VAL A 182 1.01 -12.07 -1.14
CA VAL A 182 1.31 -12.38 -2.55
C VAL A 182 0.06 -12.86 -3.28
N MET A 183 -0.72 -13.76 -2.66
CA MET A 183 -1.94 -14.28 -3.28
C MET A 183 -3.03 -13.20 -3.42
N THR A 184 -3.22 -12.36 -2.40
CA THR A 184 -4.19 -11.26 -2.45
C THR A 184 -3.86 -10.29 -3.59
N LEU A 185 -2.60 -9.88 -3.73
CA LEU A 185 -2.19 -8.95 -4.78
C LEU A 185 -2.23 -9.59 -6.18
N LEU A 186 -1.88 -10.87 -6.29
CA LEU A 186 -2.01 -11.62 -7.54
C LEU A 186 -3.47 -11.69 -7.99
N PHE A 187 -4.39 -12.02 -7.09
CA PHE A 187 -5.82 -12.08 -7.42
C PHE A 187 -6.42 -10.71 -7.69
N ALA A 188 -5.94 -9.65 -7.04
CA ALA A 188 -6.35 -8.28 -7.35
C ALA A 188 -5.99 -7.92 -8.80
N PHE A 189 -4.76 -8.23 -9.23
CA PHE A 189 -4.32 -8.06 -10.62
C PHE A 189 -5.13 -8.92 -11.59
N MET A 190 -5.23 -10.24 -11.34
CA MET A 190 -5.98 -11.13 -12.21
C MET A 190 -7.44 -10.70 -12.36
N GLY A 191 -8.06 -10.23 -11.28
CA GLY A 191 -9.44 -9.73 -11.28
C GLY A 191 -9.60 -8.43 -12.06
N SER A 192 -8.68 -7.47 -11.92
CA SER A 192 -8.75 -6.20 -12.65
C SER A 192 -8.47 -6.37 -14.14
N SER A 193 -7.55 -7.28 -14.51
CA SER A 193 -7.14 -7.48 -15.90
C SER A 193 -7.97 -8.53 -16.65
N LEU A 194 -8.94 -9.20 -16.00
CA LEU A 194 -9.64 -10.35 -16.58
C LEU A 194 -10.32 -10.02 -17.91
N ALA A 195 -11.07 -8.91 -17.97
CA ALA A 195 -11.77 -8.49 -19.17
C ALA A 195 -10.80 -8.14 -20.31
N LEU A 196 -9.68 -7.48 -19.98
CA LEU A 196 -8.64 -7.13 -20.95
C LEU A 196 -7.98 -8.38 -21.55
N ILE A 197 -7.65 -9.36 -20.71
CA ILE A 197 -7.05 -10.63 -21.14
C ILE A 197 -8.03 -11.39 -22.05
N LEU A 198 -9.31 -11.46 -21.69
CA LEU A 198 -10.33 -12.09 -22.52
C LEU A 198 -10.50 -11.36 -23.86
N TRP A 199 -10.50 -10.03 -23.86
CA TRP A 199 -10.60 -9.25 -25.08
C TRP A 199 -9.43 -9.51 -26.04
N PHE A 200 -8.20 -9.64 -25.52
CA PHE A 200 -7.05 -10.02 -26.34
C PHE A 200 -7.14 -11.44 -26.91
N ILE A 201 -7.73 -12.38 -26.16
CA ILE A 201 -7.99 -13.74 -26.63
C ILE A 201 -9.02 -13.70 -27.78
N ASP A 202 -10.12 -12.95 -27.61
CA ASP A 202 -11.17 -12.82 -28.63
C ASP A 202 -10.68 -12.15 -29.93
N LEU A 203 -9.65 -11.30 -29.82
CA LEU A 203 -9.01 -10.63 -30.96
C LEU A 203 -7.90 -11.50 -31.62
N ASP A 204 -7.74 -12.75 -31.19
CA ASP A 204 -6.69 -13.67 -31.65
C ASP A 204 -5.26 -13.07 -31.55
N ILE A 205 -5.05 -12.17 -30.57
CA ILE A 205 -3.73 -11.55 -30.37
C ILE A 205 -2.79 -12.61 -29.81
N PRO A 206 -1.63 -12.87 -30.45
CA PRO A 206 -0.71 -13.87 -29.97
C PRO A 206 -0.18 -13.50 -28.58
N PHE A 207 -0.02 -14.50 -27.70
CA PHE A 207 0.42 -14.29 -26.32
C PHE A 207 1.69 -13.43 -26.19
N GLN A 208 2.63 -13.59 -27.13
CA GLN A 208 3.86 -12.80 -27.17
C GLN A 208 3.59 -11.30 -27.38
N GLN A 209 2.55 -10.92 -28.12
CA GLN A 209 2.13 -9.52 -28.23
C GLN A 209 1.45 -9.08 -26.94
N ILE A 210 0.56 -9.89 -26.35
CA ILE A 210 -0.14 -9.57 -25.10
C ILE A 210 0.84 -9.19 -23.98
N ILE A 211 1.90 -9.99 -23.75
CA ILE A 211 2.86 -9.72 -22.68
C ILE A 211 3.74 -8.48 -22.93
N ASN A 212 3.73 -7.94 -24.16
CA ASN A 212 4.42 -6.72 -24.55
C ASN A 212 3.46 -5.54 -24.75
N GLU A 213 2.15 -5.76 -24.67
CA GLU A 213 1.16 -4.70 -24.77
C GLU A 213 1.24 -3.75 -23.58
N LYS A 214 1.28 -2.45 -23.84
CA LYS A 214 1.54 -1.45 -22.81
C LYS A 214 0.53 -1.50 -21.66
N SER A 215 -0.75 -1.73 -21.97
CA SER A 215 -1.81 -1.83 -20.96
C SER A 215 -1.59 -3.01 -20.02
N PHE A 216 -1.21 -4.17 -20.57
CA PHE A 216 -0.90 -5.35 -19.76
C PHE A 216 0.37 -5.16 -18.94
N VAL A 217 1.45 -4.66 -19.58
CA VAL A 217 2.75 -4.42 -18.93
C VAL A 217 2.61 -3.43 -17.78
N LEU A 218 1.81 -2.37 -17.93
CA LEU A 218 1.57 -1.39 -16.88
C LEU A 218 0.92 -2.04 -15.64
N GLU A 219 -0.21 -2.73 -15.81
CA GLU A 219 -0.92 -3.38 -14.71
C GLU A 219 -0.07 -4.47 -14.04
N TYR A 220 0.57 -5.31 -14.85
CA TYR A 220 1.45 -6.37 -14.35
C TYR A 220 2.64 -5.81 -13.57
N THR A 221 3.29 -4.77 -14.08
CA THR A 221 4.43 -4.12 -13.42
C THR A 221 3.99 -3.48 -12.09
N MET A 222 2.83 -2.81 -12.07
CA MET A 222 2.26 -2.24 -10.84
C MET A 222 1.98 -3.32 -9.79
N ALA A 223 1.42 -4.47 -10.20
CA ALA A 223 1.16 -5.60 -9.32
C ALA A 223 2.45 -6.19 -8.72
N ILE A 224 3.49 -6.39 -9.55
CA ILE A 224 4.79 -6.89 -9.12
C ILE A 224 5.49 -5.90 -8.18
N LEU A 225 5.50 -4.61 -8.52
CA LEU A 225 6.14 -3.59 -7.68
C LEU A 225 5.43 -3.42 -6.33
N THR A 226 4.09 -3.46 -6.32
CA THR A 226 3.30 -3.44 -5.08
C THR A 226 3.61 -4.66 -4.22
N THR A 227 3.75 -5.83 -4.84
CA THR A 227 4.14 -7.06 -4.15
C THR A 227 5.56 -6.95 -3.59
N LEU A 228 6.54 -6.50 -4.38
CA LEU A 228 7.92 -6.29 -3.95
C LEU A 228 8.02 -5.28 -2.80
N ALA A 229 7.24 -4.21 -2.83
CA ALA A 229 7.15 -3.23 -1.74
C ALA A 229 6.65 -3.88 -0.44
N ALA A 230 5.60 -4.70 -0.53
CA ALA A 230 5.09 -5.47 0.61
C ALA A 230 6.14 -6.46 1.13
N LEU A 231 6.86 -7.15 0.24
CA LEU A 231 7.97 -8.05 0.59
C LEU A 231 9.10 -7.32 1.31
N LEU A 232 9.41 -6.08 0.90
CA LEU A 232 10.48 -5.28 1.50
C LEU A 232 10.10 -4.81 2.91
N VAL A 233 8.85 -4.40 3.15
CA VAL A 233 8.46 -3.89 4.47
C VAL A 233 8.36 -4.99 5.54
N LEU A 234 8.12 -6.25 5.17
CA LEU A 234 8.02 -7.38 6.10
C LEU A 234 9.30 -7.56 6.96
N PRO A 235 10.50 -7.80 6.39
CA PRO A 235 11.72 -7.95 7.18
C PRO A 235 12.10 -6.66 7.92
N LEU A 236 11.85 -5.49 7.31
CA LEU A 236 12.05 -4.20 7.96
C LEU A 236 11.21 -4.08 9.24
N THR A 237 9.93 -4.45 9.16
CA THR A 237 9.03 -4.42 10.32
C THR A 237 9.44 -5.43 11.38
N CYS A 238 9.85 -6.64 11.00
CA CYS A 238 10.35 -7.64 11.96
C CYS A 238 11.55 -7.14 12.77
N VAL A 239 12.54 -6.54 12.10
CA VAL A 239 13.76 -6.07 12.75
C VAL A 239 13.46 -4.85 13.63
N THR A 240 12.72 -3.88 13.11
CA THR A 240 12.42 -2.63 13.81
C THR A 240 11.54 -2.85 15.03
N THR A 241 10.50 -3.69 14.93
CA THR A 241 9.61 -4.01 16.06
C THR A 241 10.35 -4.80 17.13
N ALA A 242 11.13 -5.82 16.76
CA ALA A 242 11.95 -6.57 17.69
C ALA A 242 12.92 -5.65 18.45
N TYR A 243 13.61 -4.75 17.74
CA TYR A 243 14.55 -3.80 18.34
C TYR A 243 13.86 -2.84 19.32
N LEU A 244 12.76 -2.20 18.90
CA LEU A 244 12.08 -1.20 19.71
C LEU A 244 11.42 -1.79 20.97
N PHE A 245 10.87 -3.00 20.88
CA PHE A 245 10.24 -3.64 22.04
C PHE A 245 11.28 -4.13 23.05
N THR A 246 12.44 -4.64 22.60
CA THR A 246 13.51 -5.04 23.53
C THR A 246 14.28 -3.86 24.11
N LYS A 247 14.48 -2.76 23.36
CA LYS A 247 15.15 -1.55 23.87
C LYS A 247 14.33 -0.84 24.95
N LYS A 248 13.00 -0.78 24.80
CA LYS A 248 12.13 -0.16 25.82
C LYS A 248 12.22 -0.86 27.18
N LYS A 249 12.47 -2.18 27.18
CA LYS A 249 12.72 -2.97 28.40
C LYS A 249 14.01 -2.55 29.09
N GLU A 250 15.07 -2.24 28.36
CA GLU A 250 16.34 -1.78 28.95
C GLU A 250 16.14 -0.44 29.66
N HIS A 251 15.36 0.48 29.07
CA HIS A 251 15.02 1.75 29.73
C HIS A 251 14.19 1.57 31.02
N LEU A 252 13.18 0.70 31.01
CA LEU A 252 12.35 0.42 32.20
C LEU A 252 13.09 -0.33 33.33
N LYS A 253 14.27 -0.90 33.05
CA LYS A 253 15.13 -1.53 34.07
C LYS A 253 16.16 -0.56 34.67
N MET A 254 16.33 0.63 34.06
CA MET A 254 17.29 1.66 34.50
C MET A 254 16.61 2.79 35.29
N GLU A 255 15.27 2.78 35.39
CA GLU A 255 14.45 3.61 36.28
C GLU A 255 14.06 2.80 37.53
#